data_AF-A0A1H8ZSQ8-F1
#
_entry.id   AF-A0A1H8ZSQ8-F1
#
_cell.length_a   1.000
_cell.length_b   1.000
_cell.length_c   1.000
_cell.angle_alpha   90.00
_cell.angle_beta   90.00
_cell.angle_gamma   90.00
#
_symmetry.space_group_name_H-M   'P 1'
#
loop_
_entity.id
_entity.type
_entity.pdbx_description
1 polymer ?
#
loop_
_entity_poly.entity_id
_entity_poly.type
_entity_poly.pdbx_seq_one_letter_code
_entity_poly.pdbx_strand_id
1 'polypeptide(L)'
;MKKIIYSAAIVFMLAAAVSCKSTKTPAPAENEEAAVVDETLTDAEAADELEAAEDDAEETEKEDTQSAKDTYDLSSATPKDFTGWIKSSRKNVKESIGNIQIKIKSKIGSYTISALNEDGKPVSVLSKANEYVTNAFYLKTSKKIYNLVTDGNVHSAARRTSDGSLIMYEIPSVAQMTVNFSCFASEKDKDADMIKVTASIKNVGTRTDEFAFKAVMDTVLGEAAAYHFYTFEDIPVKNEVLYRTLQNQKWFVSKNQNASMQFFFSGADCTEPLLVALANYSTLERKTWEPDMLSYRVFDTVLSYNNSAVCAVWKPVKLAPSESEKFIFYIALSGTAVPATGDKFIYSKENTETPEEEEKLIPQGVEVITGVPGVEGTPVTEITEKDPFVPSQTEKMSEDSGVDFYIKNMTKEHLTTEYIQSLLDRIAALEEDSSSLNKQELLQLNAELDAILTYLRQ
;
A
#
# COMPACT_ATOMS: atom_id res chain seq x y z
N MET A 1 6.44 46.16 39.86
CA MET A 1 5.25 46.97 39.48
C MET A 1 4.06 46.04 39.28
N LYS A 2 2.84 46.60 39.19
CA LYS A 2 1.51 45.98 39.43
C LYS A 2 1.22 44.61 38.80
N LYS A 3 0.49 43.77 39.56
CA LYS A 3 -0.28 42.59 39.11
C LYS A 3 -1.70 43.00 38.66
N ILE A 4 -2.28 42.22 37.75
CA ILE A 4 -3.73 42.03 37.43
C ILE A 4 -3.82 40.59 36.91
N ILE A 5 -4.65 39.62 37.33
CA ILE A 5 -5.79 39.51 38.29
C ILE A 5 -7.14 40.05 37.79
N TYR A 6 -7.89 39.21 37.06
CA TYR A 6 -9.37 39.04 37.08
C TYR A 6 -9.74 37.82 36.21
N SER A 7 -10.93 37.19 36.30
CA SER A 7 -11.47 36.34 37.38
C SER A 7 -12.46 35.33 36.77
N ALA A 8 -12.73 34.22 37.43
CA ALA A 8 -13.76 33.25 37.00
C ALA A 8 -15.18 33.68 37.46
N ALA A 9 -16.21 33.27 36.71
CA ALA A 9 -17.51 32.70 37.17
C ALA A 9 -18.70 33.03 36.23
N ILE A 10 -19.47 31.98 35.87
CA ILE A 10 -20.92 31.85 35.60
C ILE A 10 -21.07 30.41 35.06
N VAL A 11 -21.29 29.39 35.89
CA VAL A 11 -22.49 28.99 36.66
C VAL A 11 -23.36 27.95 35.93
N PHE A 12 -23.26 26.72 36.46
CA PHE A 12 -24.22 25.61 36.50
C PHE A 12 -25.69 25.89 36.10
N MET A 13 -26.25 25.02 35.25
CA MET A 13 -27.33 24.04 35.58
C MET A 13 -28.15 23.64 34.34
N LEU A 14 -28.24 22.33 34.07
CA LEU A 14 -29.53 21.59 33.97
C LEU A 14 -29.28 20.12 33.58
N ALA A 15 -29.18 19.27 34.59
CA ALA A 15 -29.45 17.84 34.46
C ALA A 15 -30.45 17.48 35.57
N ALA A 16 -31.69 17.21 35.19
CA ALA A 16 -32.75 16.78 36.09
C ALA A 16 -33.48 15.60 35.47
N ALA A 17 -33.26 14.41 36.03
CA ALA A 17 -34.10 13.26 35.74
C ALA A 17 -35.45 13.44 36.46
N VAL A 18 -36.55 13.11 35.79
CA VAL A 18 -37.84 12.85 36.45
C VAL A 18 -38.36 11.52 35.95
N SER A 19 -38.66 10.63 36.89
CA SER A 19 -39.23 9.31 36.66
C SER A 19 -40.58 9.20 37.38
N CYS A 20 -41.53 8.49 36.77
CA CYS A 20 -42.76 7.94 37.34
C CYS A 20 -43.78 8.89 38.03
N LYS A 21 -44.98 9.01 37.42
CA LYS A 21 -46.16 8.23 37.87
C LYS A 21 -47.41 8.36 36.97
N SER A 22 -48.25 7.33 37.06
CA SER A 22 -49.51 7.07 36.32
C SER A 22 -50.72 7.86 36.82
N THR A 23 -51.70 8.20 35.97
CA THR A 23 -53.08 7.65 36.03
C THR A 23 -54.09 8.17 34.98
N LYS A 24 -54.94 7.23 34.55
CA LYS A 24 -56.35 7.36 34.04
C LYS A 24 -56.69 7.81 32.60
N THR A 25 -57.42 6.89 31.97
CA THR A 25 -58.22 6.90 30.72
C THR A 25 -59.45 7.83 30.76
N PRO A 26 -60.11 8.13 29.61
CA PRO A 26 -61.15 7.22 29.06
C PRO A 26 -61.08 6.94 27.53
N ALA A 27 -61.77 5.87 27.11
CA ALA A 27 -61.95 5.36 25.74
C ALA A 27 -63.26 5.95 25.09
N PRO A 28 -63.83 5.49 23.94
CA PRO A 28 -63.56 4.34 23.04
C PRO A 28 -63.38 4.77 21.54
N ALA A 29 -63.39 3.95 20.47
CA ALA A 29 -63.90 2.58 20.23
C ALA A 29 -63.26 1.88 19.00
N GLU A 30 -63.43 0.54 18.92
CA GLU A 30 -63.56 -0.33 17.71
C GLU A 30 -62.37 -0.42 16.69
N ASN A 31 -61.96 -1.59 16.15
CA ASN A 31 -62.46 -2.96 16.30
C ASN A 31 -61.39 -4.05 15.94
N GLU A 32 -61.59 -5.30 16.43
CA GLU A 32 -61.20 -6.67 15.95
C GLU A 32 -60.02 -6.89 14.93
N GLU A 33 -59.22 -7.98 14.95
CA GLU A 33 -59.30 -9.31 15.62
C GLU A 33 -57.94 -10.08 15.66
N ALA A 34 -57.77 -10.97 16.67
CA ALA A 34 -57.07 -12.30 16.68
C ALA A 34 -55.64 -12.55 16.11
N ALA A 35 -54.78 -13.44 16.65
CA ALA A 35 -54.76 -14.19 17.93
C ALA A 35 -53.44 -15.00 18.13
N VAL A 36 -52.91 -15.04 19.38
CA VAL A 36 -52.33 -16.21 20.14
C VAL A 36 -51.12 -16.96 19.52
N VAL A 37 -50.02 -17.33 20.19
CA VAL A 37 -49.69 -17.90 21.53
C VAL A 37 -48.29 -17.35 21.99
N ASP A 38 -47.70 -17.55 23.18
CA ASP A 38 -48.01 -18.29 24.44
C ASP A 38 -47.23 -17.67 25.65
N GLU A 39 -47.45 -18.18 26.87
CA GLU A 39 -46.57 -17.98 28.06
C GLU A 39 -46.42 -19.28 28.88
N THR A 40 -45.26 -19.53 29.51
CA THR A 40 -45.12 -19.67 30.99
C THR A 40 -43.70 -20.05 31.47
N LEU A 41 -43.40 -19.62 32.70
CA LEU A 41 -42.18 -19.87 33.49
C LEU A 41 -42.40 -20.99 34.53
N THR A 42 -41.31 -21.59 35.05
CA THR A 42 -41.20 -22.03 36.47
C THR A 42 -39.75 -22.07 36.98
N ASP A 43 -39.44 -21.12 37.87
CA ASP A 43 -38.68 -21.14 39.13
C ASP A 43 -37.80 -22.34 39.60
N ALA A 44 -36.60 -21.95 40.13
CA ALA A 44 -36.00 -22.27 41.45
C ALA A 44 -35.54 -23.73 41.80
N GLU A 45 -34.70 -24.02 42.82
CA GLU A 45 -34.14 -23.27 43.97
C GLU A 45 -32.88 -23.98 44.57
N ALA A 46 -32.14 -23.31 45.49
CA ALA A 46 -31.16 -23.83 46.51
C ALA A 46 -29.93 -24.67 46.05
N ALA A 47 -28.66 -24.33 46.33
CA ALA A 47 -27.93 -23.89 47.55
C ALA A 47 -27.35 -25.04 48.40
N ASP A 48 -26.03 -25.02 48.66
CA ASP A 48 -25.42 -25.39 49.95
C ASP A 48 -23.99 -24.81 50.12
N GLU A 49 -23.53 -24.75 51.37
CA GLU A 49 -22.29 -24.07 51.83
C GLU A 49 -21.04 -24.99 51.82
N LEU A 50 -19.83 -24.40 51.94
CA LEU A 50 -18.96 -24.62 53.12
C LEU A 50 -17.59 -23.90 53.04
N GLU A 51 -17.41 -23.02 54.03
CA GLU A 51 -16.21 -22.65 54.83
C GLU A 51 -14.80 -22.49 54.24
N ALA A 52 -14.10 -21.52 54.84
CA ALA A 52 -12.71 -21.17 54.63
C ALA A 52 -11.80 -21.70 55.75
N ALA A 53 -10.49 -21.75 55.49
CA ALA A 53 -9.47 -21.63 56.52
C ALA A 53 -8.24 -20.92 55.93
N GLU A 54 -7.81 -19.86 56.58
CA GLU A 54 -6.62 -19.07 56.27
C GLU A 54 -5.37 -19.76 56.84
N ASP A 55 -4.19 -19.42 56.32
CA ASP A 55 -2.96 -19.43 57.12
C ASP A 55 -2.02 -18.35 56.57
N ASP A 56 -1.81 -17.30 57.35
CA ASP A 56 -1.04 -16.12 56.96
C ASP A 56 0.47 -16.30 57.19
N ALA A 57 1.26 -15.72 56.29
CA ALA A 57 2.63 -15.29 56.57
C ALA A 57 3.02 -14.11 55.66
N GLU A 58 2.52 -12.93 56.04
CA GLU A 58 3.24 -11.65 56.04
C GLU A 58 4.78 -11.80 56.19
N GLU A 59 5.67 -10.93 55.71
CA GLU A 59 5.64 -9.53 55.25
C GLU A 59 6.97 -9.32 54.45
N THR A 60 7.30 -8.26 53.72
CA THR A 60 6.76 -6.90 53.57
C THR A 60 7.13 -6.38 52.15
N GLU A 61 6.18 -5.72 51.47
CA GLU A 61 6.23 -4.33 50.94
C GLU A 61 7.44 -3.80 50.12
N LYS A 62 7.28 -2.94 49.10
CA LYS A 62 6.15 -2.18 48.50
C LYS A 62 6.46 -1.97 46.99
N GLU A 63 5.52 -2.14 46.04
CA GLU A 63 4.48 -1.18 45.57
C GLU A 63 5.06 0.13 44.99
N ASP A 64 4.54 0.74 43.91
CA ASP A 64 3.20 0.62 43.28
C ASP A 64 3.22 0.05 41.82
N THR A 65 2.25 -0.70 41.25
CA THR A 65 0.75 -0.70 41.18
C THR A 65 0.11 0.48 40.39
N GLN A 66 -0.94 0.34 39.57
CA GLN A 66 -1.78 -0.79 39.16
C GLN A 66 -2.53 -0.53 37.81
N SER A 67 -2.78 -1.59 37.02
CA SER A 67 -4.01 -2.00 36.25
C SER A 67 -4.87 -0.98 35.45
N ALA A 68 -5.68 -1.35 34.44
CA ALA A 68 -6.34 -2.63 34.09
C ALA A 68 -5.98 -3.10 32.67
N LYS A 69 -5.81 -4.40 32.37
CA LYS A 69 -6.77 -5.54 32.40
C LYS A 69 -7.94 -5.38 31.42
N ASP A 70 -7.74 -5.90 30.21
CA ASP A 70 -8.74 -6.72 29.51
C ASP A 70 -8.08 -8.06 29.14
N THR A 71 -8.80 -9.15 29.34
CA THR A 71 -8.24 -10.52 29.32
C THR A 71 -8.71 -11.25 28.07
N TYR A 72 -7.80 -11.54 27.13
CA TYR A 72 -8.03 -12.54 26.09
C TYR A 72 -7.44 -13.87 26.55
N ASP A 73 -8.31 -14.82 26.89
CA ASP A 73 -7.94 -16.21 27.12
C ASP A 73 -7.37 -16.81 25.82
N LEU A 74 -6.16 -17.37 25.94
CA LEU A 74 -5.42 -18.04 24.87
C LEU A 74 -4.95 -19.42 25.36
N SER A 75 -5.86 -20.16 25.99
CA SER A 75 -5.67 -21.55 26.40
C SER A 75 -5.50 -22.50 25.20
N SER A 76 -4.23 -22.75 24.90
CA SER A 76 -3.72 -24.05 24.40
C SER A 76 -4.51 -24.77 23.30
N ALA A 77 -4.35 -24.32 22.06
CA ALA A 77 -4.31 -25.21 20.90
C ALA A 77 -3.05 -24.90 20.09
N THR A 78 -1.99 -25.70 20.25
CA THR A 78 -0.85 -25.66 19.34
C THR A 78 -1.31 -26.09 17.95
N PRO A 79 -1.20 -25.24 16.91
CA PRO A 79 -1.46 -25.68 15.55
C PRO A 79 -0.44 -26.75 15.21
N LYS A 80 -0.91 -27.94 14.83
CA LYS A 80 -0.08 -28.91 14.12
C LYS A 80 0.39 -28.26 12.82
N ASP A 81 1.59 -28.61 12.37
CA ASP A 81 2.25 -28.11 11.16
C ASP A 81 2.90 -26.70 11.24
N PHE A 82 3.61 -26.41 12.33
CA PHE A 82 4.67 -25.39 12.30
C PHE A 82 5.99 -26.02 11.81
N THR A 83 6.54 -25.57 10.68
CA THR A 83 7.72 -26.21 10.07
C THR A 83 9.04 -25.87 10.77
N GLY A 84 9.02 -24.98 11.77
CA GLY A 84 10.21 -24.55 12.51
C GLY A 84 11.15 -23.61 11.73
N TRP A 85 10.76 -23.25 10.50
CA TRP A 85 11.50 -22.35 9.60
C TRP A 85 11.61 -20.94 10.18
N ILE A 86 10.49 -20.39 10.68
CA ILE A 86 10.48 -19.12 11.39
C ILE A 86 10.87 -19.32 12.86
N LYS A 87 12.15 -19.13 13.19
CA LYS A 87 12.59 -19.06 14.59
C LYS A 87 12.18 -17.74 15.23
N SER A 88 11.85 -17.77 16.53
CA SER A 88 10.97 -16.87 17.27
C SER A 88 11.39 -15.39 17.47
N SER A 89 12.28 -14.83 16.63
CA SER A 89 12.63 -13.41 16.66
C SER A 89 11.50 -12.52 16.12
N ARG A 90 10.43 -12.36 16.91
CA ARG A 90 9.31 -11.43 16.66
C ARG A 90 9.67 -9.95 16.92
N LYS A 91 10.96 -9.63 17.15
CA LYS A 91 11.40 -8.23 17.32
C LYS A 91 11.27 -7.49 15.99
N ASN A 92 10.57 -6.36 16.00
CA ASN A 92 10.44 -5.48 14.84
C ASN A 92 11.82 -5.04 14.34
N VAL A 93 11.99 -4.99 13.02
CA VAL A 93 13.24 -4.51 12.40
C VAL A 93 13.10 -3.03 12.10
N LYS A 94 14.12 -2.25 12.46
CA LYS A 94 14.38 -0.91 11.93
C LYS A 94 15.82 -0.91 11.45
N GLU A 95 16.02 -0.65 10.18
CA GLU A 95 17.33 -0.62 9.53
C GLU A 95 17.54 0.70 8.80
N SER A 96 18.79 1.16 8.70
CA SER A 96 19.10 2.37 7.92
C SER A 96 20.49 2.24 7.29
N ILE A 97 20.52 2.29 5.96
CA ILE A 97 21.71 2.03 5.13
C ILE A 97 21.74 3.10 4.06
N GLY A 98 22.81 3.90 4.03
CA GLY A 98 22.87 5.12 3.22
C GLY A 98 21.66 6.01 3.46
N ASN A 99 21.02 6.41 2.36
CA ASN A 99 19.83 7.28 2.35
C ASN A 99 18.51 6.52 2.52
N ILE A 100 18.54 5.26 2.95
CA ILE A 100 17.36 4.38 3.01
C ILE A 100 17.08 3.97 4.46
N GLN A 101 15.82 4.09 4.90
CA GLN A 101 15.33 3.51 6.15
C GLN A 101 14.17 2.55 5.90
N ILE A 102 14.33 1.31 6.36
CA ILE A 102 13.33 0.24 6.28
C ILE A 102 12.82 -0.06 7.70
N LYS A 103 11.51 -0.18 7.87
CA LYS A 103 10.87 -0.64 9.12
C LYS A 103 9.94 -1.80 8.82
N ILE A 104 10.03 -2.87 9.60
CA ILE A 104 9.21 -4.08 9.44
C ILE A 104 8.61 -4.47 10.80
N LYS A 105 7.29 -4.73 10.81
CA LYS A 105 6.55 -5.27 11.95
C LYS A 105 6.61 -6.79 11.92
N SER A 106 7.64 -7.39 12.50
CA SER A 106 7.96 -8.82 12.37
C SER A 106 6.85 -9.80 12.77
N LYS A 107 5.84 -9.38 13.55
CA LYS A 107 4.68 -10.24 13.90
C LYS A 107 3.71 -10.45 12.73
N ILE A 108 3.56 -9.44 11.87
CA ILE A 108 2.58 -9.39 10.76
C ILE A 108 3.25 -9.22 9.40
N GLY A 109 4.57 -9.03 9.34
CA GLY A 109 5.33 -8.88 8.10
C GLY A 109 5.00 -7.62 7.30
N SER A 110 4.23 -6.68 7.85
CA SER A 110 4.02 -5.35 7.23
C SER A 110 5.31 -4.54 7.28
N TYR A 111 5.49 -3.64 6.31
CA TYR A 111 6.70 -2.86 6.17
C TYR A 111 6.41 -1.44 5.69
N THR A 112 7.32 -0.51 5.97
CA THR A 112 7.32 0.84 5.40
C THR A 112 8.74 1.24 5.08
N ILE A 113 8.87 2.08 4.05
CA ILE A 113 10.14 2.58 3.51
C ILE A 113 10.14 4.11 3.64
N SER A 114 11.30 4.67 3.94
CA SER A 114 11.54 6.11 4.03
C SER A 114 12.88 6.43 3.41
N ALA A 115 12.96 7.52 2.65
CA ALA A 115 14.24 8.11 2.25
C ALA A 115 14.77 8.97 3.42
N LEU A 116 16.08 9.09 3.57
CA LEU A 116 16.69 10.06 4.49
C LEU A 116 16.99 11.35 3.71
N ASN A 117 16.62 12.49 4.27
CA ASN A 117 17.00 13.80 3.74
C ASN A 117 18.44 14.18 4.14
N GLU A 118 18.89 15.37 3.73
CA GLU A 118 20.23 15.90 4.05
C GLU A 118 20.52 16.03 5.56
N ASP A 119 19.49 16.17 6.41
CA ASP A 119 19.62 16.14 7.88
C ASP A 119 19.72 14.71 8.47
N GLY A 120 19.65 13.66 7.63
CA GLY A 120 19.48 12.27 8.06
C GLY A 120 18.07 11.94 8.62
N LYS A 121 17.08 12.82 8.42
CA LYS A 121 15.70 12.61 8.91
C LYS A 121 14.90 11.77 7.91
N PRO A 122 14.12 10.76 8.37
CA PRO A 122 13.36 9.89 7.49
C PRO A 122 12.06 10.54 6.96
N VAL A 123 12.03 10.82 5.66
CA VAL A 123 10.84 11.21 4.89
C VAL A 123 10.11 9.95 4.42
N SER A 124 8.82 9.82 4.73
CA SER A 124 8.03 8.66 4.28
C SER A 124 7.86 8.68 2.77
N VAL A 125 8.11 7.56 2.11
CA VAL A 125 7.74 7.35 0.70
C VAL A 125 6.55 6.40 0.57
N LEU A 126 6.44 5.45 1.51
CA LEU A 126 5.27 4.60 1.68
C LEU A 126 4.42 5.03 2.89
N SER A 127 3.15 4.66 2.83
CA SER A 127 2.15 4.88 3.86
C SER A 127 2.54 4.24 5.19
N LYS A 128 2.07 4.89 6.25
CA LYS A 128 2.23 4.44 7.65
C LYS A 128 0.91 4.02 8.29
N ALA A 129 -0.21 4.10 7.54
CA ALA A 129 -1.55 3.81 8.03
C ALA A 129 -1.66 2.36 8.55
N ASN A 130 -2.51 2.16 9.57
CA ASN A 130 -2.90 0.83 10.08
C ASN A 130 -1.72 -0.14 10.32
N GLU A 131 -0.65 0.31 10.97
CA GLU A 131 0.60 -0.48 11.15
C GLU A 131 1.26 -0.94 9.84
N TYR A 132 1.19 -0.13 8.79
CA TYR A 132 1.80 -0.36 7.47
C TYR A 132 1.14 -1.48 6.64
N VAL A 133 -0.04 -1.97 7.03
CA VAL A 133 -0.69 -3.13 6.37
C VAL A 133 -1.14 -2.88 4.94
N THR A 134 -1.20 -1.62 4.51
CA THR A 134 -1.50 -1.24 3.12
C THR A 134 -0.34 -1.57 2.18
N ASN A 135 0.89 -1.63 2.69
CA ASN A 135 2.06 -2.17 1.99
C ASN A 135 2.10 -3.70 2.19
N ALA A 136 1.58 -4.43 1.22
CA ALA A 136 1.32 -5.85 1.36
C ALA A 136 1.81 -6.66 0.16
N PHE A 137 2.36 -7.83 0.47
CA PHE A 137 2.63 -8.89 -0.49
C PHE A 137 1.50 -9.91 -0.48
N TYR A 138 1.22 -10.48 -1.64
CA TYR A 138 0.17 -11.45 -1.85
C TYR A 138 0.73 -12.66 -2.61
N LEU A 139 0.34 -13.85 -2.16
CA LEU A 139 0.62 -15.11 -2.83
C LEU A 139 -0.71 -15.71 -3.31
N LYS A 140 -0.83 -16.01 -4.60
CA LYS A 140 -1.93 -16.83 -5.13
C LYS A 140 -1.44 -18.25 -5.36
N THR A 141 -2.26 -19.22 -4.96
CA THR A 141 -2.15 -20.62 -5.37
C THR A 141 -3.31 -21.00 -6.29
N SER A 142 -3.34 -22.24 -6.80
CA SER A 142 -4.52 -22.76 -7.51
C SER A 142 -5.83 -22.74 -6.69
N LYS A 143 -5.74 -22.65 -5.36
CA LYS A 143 -6.89 -22.69 -4.44
C LYS A 143 -7.30 -21.34 -3.86
N LYS A 144 -6.34 -20.46 -3.55
CA LYS A 144 -6.57 -19.29 -2.69
C LYS A 144 -5.56 -18.17 -2.95
N ILE A 145 -6.00 -16.93 -2.77
CA ILE A 145 -5.14 -15.76 -2.60
C ILE A 145 -4.92 -15.53 -1.10
N TYR A 146 -3.66 -15.47 -0.68
CA TYR A 146 -3.23 -15.14 0.68
C TYR A 146 -2.72 -13.69 0.68
N ASN A 147 -3.30 -12.83 1.51
CA ASN A 147 -2.65 -11.58 1.90
C ASN A 147 -1.63 -11.93 2.99
N LEU A 148 -0.35 -11.72 2.72
CA LEU A 148 0.72 -12.19 3.61
C LEU A 148 0.85 -11.38 4.91
N VAL A 149 0.10 -10.28 5.04
CA VAL A 149 0.08 -9.41 6.21
C VAL A 149 -1.16 -9.62 7.08
N THR A 150 -2.34 -9.84 6.48
CA THR A 150 -3.63 -9.85 7.19
C THR A 150 -4.32 -11.21 7.28
N ASP A 151 -3.86 -12.23 6.55
CA ASP A 151 -4.44 -13.57 6.62
C ASP A 151 -3.92 -14.33 7.85
N GLY A 152 -4.82 -14.69 8.78
CA GLY A 152 -4.45 -15.35 10.04
C GLY A 152 -3.78 -16.72 9.92
N ASN A 153 -3.72 -17.30 8.71
CA ASN A 153 -2.97 -18.54 8.44
C ASN A 153 -1.50 -18.28 8.03
N VAL A 154 -1.09 -17.03 7.90
CA VAL A 154 0.27 -16.64 7.51
C VAL A 154 1.06 -16.29 8.75
N HIS A 155 2.12 -17.04 9.00
CA HIS A 155 3.11 -16.71 10.03
C HIS A 155 4.20 -15.85 9.40
N SER A 156 4.70 -14.87 10.15
CA SER A 156 5.80 -14.01 9.68
C SER A 156 6.88 -13.80 10.73
N ALA A 157 8.06 -13.43 10.24
CA ALA A 157 9.17 -12.87 11.00
C ALA A 157 9.98 -11.95 10.09
N ALA A 158 10.87 -11.16 10.69
CA ALA A 158 11.87 -10.42 9.93
C ALA A 158 13.21 -10.40 10.66
N ARG A 159 14.28 -10.21 9.89
CA ARG A 159 15.65 -10.07 10.39
C ARG A 159 16.43 -9.07 9.54
N ARG A 160 17.47 -8.51 10.12
CA ARG A 160 18.49 -7.73 9.41
C ARG A 160 19.33 -8.67 8.54
N THR A 161 19.81 -8.15 7.41
CA THR A 161 20.90 -8.74 6.62
C THR A 161 22.12 -7.81 6.69
N SER A 162 23.23 -8.15 6.02
CA SER A 162 24.41 -7.28 5.94
C SER A 162 24.19 -6.02 5.11
N ASP A 163 23.20 -6.07 4.22
CA ASP A 163 22.89 -5.11 3.16
C ASP A 163 21.46 -4.56 3.27
N GLY A 164 20.69 -4.92 4.30
CA GLY A 164 19.30 -4.49 4.41
C GLY A 164 18.46 -5.36 5.35
N SER A 165 17.34 -5.88 4.86
CA SER A 165 16.38 -6.61 5.69
C SER A 165 15.61 -7.68 4.93
N LEU A 166 15.33 -8.78 5.62
CA LEU A 166 14.60 -9.93 5.11
C LEU A 166 13.29 -10.11 5.88
N ILE A 167 12.17 -10.18 5.16
CA ILE A 167 10.90 -10.69 5.70
C ILE A 167 10.79 -12.17 5.32
N MET A 168 10.30 -12.98 6.25
CA MET A 168 10.00 -14.40 6.07
C MET A 168 8.52 -14.61 6.33
N TYR A 169 7.83 -15.29 5.42
CA TYR A 169 6.44 -15.71 5.53
C TYR A 169 6.35 -17.24 5.43
N GLU A 170 5.48 -17.84 6.23
CA GLU A 170 5.22 -19.28 6.26
C GLU A 170 3.71 -19.51 6.21
N ILE A 171 3.28 -20.23 5.17
CA ILE A 171 1.90 -20.69 4.99
C ILE A 171 1.94 -22.21 5.22
N PRO A 172 1.44 -22.71 6.37
CA PRO A 172 1.56 -24.11 6.76
C PRO A 172 1.17 -25.08 5.66
N SER A 173 2.05 -26.04 5.37
CA SER A 173 1.86 -27.11 4.38
C SER A 173 1.54 -26.63 2.94
N VAL A 174 1.83 -25.36 2.62
CA VAL A 174 1.61 -24.74 1.29
C VAL A 174 2.88 -24.11 0.75
N ALA A 175 3.38 -23.04 1.38
CA ALA A 175 4.53 -22.29 0.88
C ALA A 175 5.37 -21.67 2.00
N GLN A 176 6.67 -21.57 1.74
CA GLN A 176 7.55 -20.63 2.44
C GLN A 176 7.91 -19.53 1.45
N MET A 177 7.91 -18.28 1.90
CA MET A 177 8.28 -17.15 1.08
C MET A 177 9.21 -16.22 1.84
N THR A 178 10.17 -15.63 1.14
CA THR A 178 11.03 -14.58 1.69
C THR A 178 11.00 -13.36 0.80
N VAL A 179 11.04 -12.17 1.39
CA VAL A 179 11.26 -10.91 0.65
C VAL A 179 12.51 -10.25 1.19
N ASN A 180 13.57 -10.23 0.39
CA ASN A 180 14.81 -9.54 0.71
C ASN A 180 14.76 -8.12 0.14
N PHE A 181 15.01 -7.14 0.99
CA PHE A 181 15.27 -5.76 0.62
C PHE A 181 16.77 -5.53 0.77
N SER A 182 17.49 -5.58 -0.36
CA SER A 182 18.93 -5.35 -0.44
C SER A 182 19.20 -3.92 -0.87
N CYS A 183 19.81 -3.12 0.01
CA CYS A 183 20.11 -1.70 -0.20
C CYS A 183 21.54 -1.55 -0.77
N PHE A 184 21.67 -0.76 -1.84
CA PHE A 184 22.96 -0.49 -2.50
C PHE A 184 22.93 0.90 -3.16
N ALA A 185 24.08 1.36 -3.66
CA ALA A 185 24.22 2.66 -4.33
C ALA A 185 24.06 2.54 -5.86
N SER A 186 23.30 3.45 -6.46
CA SER A 186 23.08 3.55 -7.92
C SER A 186 24.34 3.95 -8.68
N GLU A 187 25.26 4.66 -8.03
CA GLU A 187 26.56 5.07 -8.56
C GLU A 187 27.66 4.76 -7.54
N LYS A 188 28.88 4.54 -8.04
CA LYS A 188 30.05 4.29 -7.20
C LYS A 188 30.33 5.50 -6.29
N ASP A 189 30.82 5.21 -5.08
CA ASP A 189 31.23 6.20 -4.08
C ASP A 189 30.10 7.12 -3.57
N LYS A 190 28.82 6.72 -3.77
CA LYS A 190 27.63 7.30 -3.12
C LYS A 190 27.11 6.43 -1.98
N ASP A 191 26.31 7.04 -1.10
CA ASP A 191 25.45 6.32 -0.17
C ASP A 191 24.36 5.52 -0.88
N ALA A 192 23.91 4.44 -0.24
CA ALA A 192 22.84 3.59 -0.78
C ALA A 192 21.53 4.38 -0.98
N ASP A 193 20.99 4.32 -2.19
CA ASP A 193 19.78 4.98 -2.67
C ASP A 193 18.86 4.02 -3.46
N MET A 194 19.34 2.82 -3.79
CA MET A 194 18.62 1.74 -4.45
C MET A 194 18.23 0.64 -3.47
N ILE A 195 17.07 0.03 -3.71
CA ILE A 195 16.64 -1.22 -3.09
C ILE A 195 16.34 -2.24 -4.18
N LYS A 196 17.03 -3.38 -4.15
CA LYS A 196 16.63 -4.60 -4.86
C LYS A 196 15.65 -5.38 -4.00
N VAL A 197 14.42 -5.52 -4.47
CA VAL A 197 13.40 -6.35 -3.82
C VAL A 197 13.40 -7.72 -4.50
N THR A 198 13.84 -8.74 -3.77
CA THR A 198 13.82 -10.14 -4.23
C THR A 198 12.81 -10.94 -3.41
N ALA A 199 11.66 -11.21 -4.00
CA ALA A 199 10.68 -12.15 -3.46
C ALA A 199 11.01 -13.56 -3.94
N SER A 200 11.24 -14.52 -3.04
CA SER A 200 11.44 -15.93 -3.40
C SER A 200 10.36 -16.78 -2.74
N ILE A 201 9.73 -17.65 -3.54
CA ILE A 201 8.62 -18.51 -3.14
C ILE A 201 9.09 -19.96 -3.30
N LYS A 202 8.91 -20.76 -2.25
CA LYS A 202 9.18 -22.20 -2.23
C LYS A 202 7.90 -22.97 -1.98
N ASN A 203 7.60 -23.96 -2.82
CA ASN A 203 6.53 -24.91 -2.56
C ASN A 203 6.97 -25.88 -1.44
N VAL A 204 6.24 -25.89 -0.32
CA VAL A 204 6.46 -26.87 0.78
C VAL A 204 5.30 -27.86 0.91
N GLY A 205 4.32 -27.79 0.01
CA GLY A 205 3.28 -28.81 -0.14
C GLY A 205 3.81 -30.11 -0.75
N THR A 206 3.00 -31.16 -0.65
CA THR A 206 3.34 -32.51 -1.11
C THR A 206 3.10 -32.76 -2.61
N ARG A 207 2.63 -31.75 -3.35
CA ARG A 207 2.27 -31.84 -4.78
C ARG A 207 2.76 -30.62 -5.55
N THR A 208 2.89 -30.75 -6.87
CA THR A 208 3.01 -29.60 -7.76
C THR A 208 1.78 -28.71 -7.64
N ASP A 209 1.99 -27.41 -7.51
CA ASP A 209 0.92 -26.41 -7.49
C ASP A 209 1.34 -25.19 -8.32
N GLU A 210 0.38 -24.35 -8.67
CA GLU A 210 0.64 -23.09 -9.37
C GLU A 210 0.74 -21.96 -8.34
N PHE A 211 1.77 -21.12 -8.45
CA PHE A 211 2.04 -19.99 -7.56
C PHE A 211 2.17 -18.70 -8.37
N ALA A 212 1.61 -17.61 -7.89
CA ALA A 212 1.80 -16.28 -8.47
C ALA A 212 1.99 -15.22 -7.38
N PHE A 213 2.76 -14.18 -7.69
CA PHE A 213 3.13 -13.11 -6.76
C PHE A 213 2.46 -11.79 -7.14
N LYS A 214 2.03 -11.02 -6.13
CA LYS A 214 1.53 -9.63 -6.26
C LYS A 214 2.13 -8.79 -5.14
N ALA A 215 2.56 -7.57 -5.48
CA ALA A 215 3.04 -6.57 -4.53
C ALA A 215 2.15 -5.32 -4.62
N VAL A 216 1.71 -4.81 -3.48
CA VAL A 216 0.98 -3.54 -3.36
C VAL A 216 1.79 -2.61 -2.46
N MET A 217 2.05 -1.40 -2.94
CA MET A 217 2.88 -0.38 -2.31
C MET A 217 2.10 0.92 -2.29
N ASP A 218 1.63 1.30 -1.10
CA ASP A 218 0.76 2.44 -0.83
C ASP A 218 1.63 3.69 -0.61
N THR A 219 1.53 4.69 -1.48
CA THR A 219 2.46 5.83 -1.56
C THR A 219 1.84 7.11 -1.01
N VAL A 220 2.67 7.91 -0.34
CA VAL A 220 2.23 9.16 0.32
C VAL A 220 2.92 10.41 -0.25
N LEU A 221 3.50 10.29 -1.45
CA LEU A 221 4.25 11.40 -2.06
C LEU A 221 3.36 12.29 -2.93
N GLY A 222 2.41 11.72 -3.67
CA GLY A 222 1.54 12.44 -4.59
C GLY A 222 0.63 13.50 -3.95
N GLU A 223 0.28 13.29 -2.68
CA GLU A 223 -0.68 14.06 -1.87
C GLU A 223 -0.41 15.57 -1.80
N ALA A 224 0.87 15.96 -1.84
CA ALA A 224 1.33 17.34 -1.76
C ALA A 224 1.97 17.80 -3.09
N ALA A 225 1.63 17.13 -4.19
CA ALA A 225 2.11 17.38 -5.54
C ALA A 225 0.93 17.58 -6.50
N ALA A 226 1.19 18.12 -7.69
CA ALA A 226 0.14 18.33 -8.69
C ALA A 226 -0.36 17.01 -9.34
N TYR A 227 0.41 15.92 -9.21
CA TYR A 227 0.10 14.61 -9.76
C TYR A 227 0.79 13.52 -8.93
N HIS A 228 0.14 12.36 -8.75
CA HIS A 228 0.67 11.28 -7.90
C HIS A 228 1.81 10.50 -8.54
N PHE A 229 1.78 10.34 -9.86
CA PHE A 229 2.76 9.59 -10.61
C PHE A 229 3.15 10.29 -11.92
N TYR A 230 4.38 10.06 -12.34
CA TYR A 230 4.93 10.46 -13.63
C TYR A 230 5.58 9.23 -14.29
N THR A 231 5.54 9.16 -15.62
CA THR A 231 6.28 8.17 -16.41
C THR A 231 7.76 8.53 -16.52
N PHE A 232 8.57 7.66 -17.13
CA PHE A 232 9.99 7.92 -17.40
C PHE A 232 10.25 9.13 -18.32
N GLU A 233 9.24 9.62 -19.05
CA GLU A 233 9.29 10.80 -19.91
C GLU A 233 8.83 12.08 -19.18
N ASP A 234 8.68 12.00 -17.85
CA ASP A 234 8.08 13.01 -16.97
C ASP A 234 6.63 13.40 -17.35
N ILE A 235 5.92 12.52 -18.07
CA ILE A 235 4.51 12.72 -18.41
C ILE A 235 3.66 12.41 -17.17
N PRO A 236 2.80 13.35 -16.71
CA PRO A 236 1.96 13.12 -15.54
C PRO A 236 0.85 12.10 -15.81
N VAL A 237 0.68 11.16 -14.88
CA VAL A 237 -0.38 10.15 -14.91
C VAL A 237 -1.62 10.73 -14.22
N LYS A 238 -2.59 11.19 -15.02
CA LYS A 238 -3.77 11.94 -14.53
C LYS A 238 -4.86 11.07 -13.90
N ASN A 239 -5.00 9.84 -14.40
CA ASN A 239 -6.03 8.89 -13.98
C ASN A 239 -5.36 7.59 -13.54
N GLU A 240 -6.10 6.79 -12.77
CA GLU A 240 -5.75 5.41 -12.52
C GLU A 240 -5.58 4.63 -13.83
N VAL A 241 -4.55 3.79 -13.93
CA VAL A 241 -4.14 3.16 -15.18
C VAL A 241 -3.59 1.74 -14.95
N LEU A 242 -3.88 0.84 -15.88
CA LEU A 242 -3.43 -0.55 -15.89
C LEU A 242 -2.55 -0.83 -17.11
N TYR A 243 -1.25 -0.99 -16.89
CA TYR A 243 -0.29 -1.42 -17.90
C TYR A 243 -0.23 -2.94 -17.96
N ARG A 244 -0.66 -3.53 -19.08
CA ARG A 244 -0.51 -4.99 -19.37
C ARG A 244 0.81 -5.34 -20.09
N THR A 245 1.64 -4.33 -20.37
CA THR A 245 3.01 -4.47 -20.88
C THR A 245 3.80 -3.23 -20.50
N LEU A 246 5.10 -3.39 -20.26
CA LEU A 246 6.02 -2.31 -19.91
C LEU A 246 7.00 -1.96 -21.04
N GLN A 247 6.80 -2.47 -22.27
CA GLN A 247 7.67 -2.21 -23.42
C GLN A 247 7.93 -0.71 -23.66
N ASN A 248 6.91 0.13 -23.40
CA ASN A 248 6.98 1.58 -23.56
C ASN A 248 7.14 2.31 -22.21
N GLN A 249 7.52 1.66 -21.12
CA GLN A 249 7.58 2.24 -19.78
C GLN A 249 8.80 1.71 -19.00
N LYS A 250 9.85 2.54 -18.87
CA LYS A 250 11.09 2.16 -18.15
C LYS A 250 10.94 2.14 -16.64
N TRP A 251 10.16 3.08 -16.10
CA TRP A 251 9.89 3.25 -14.68
C TRP A 251 8.71 4.20 -14.46
N PHE A 252 8.17 4.16 -13.25
CA PHE A 252 7.18 5.12 -12.76
C PHE A 252 7.74 5.80 -11.51
N VAL A 253 7.50 7.10 -11.33
CA VAL A 253 7.94 7.83 -10.13
C VAL A 253 6.76 8.46 -9.41
N SER A 254 6.73 8.35 -8.08
CA SER A 254 5.95 9.23 -7.21
C SER A 254 6.93 10.19 -6.53
N LYS A 255 6.64 11.50 -6.54
CA LYS A 255 7.57 12.54 -6.08
C LYS A 255 6.85 13.75 -5.51
N ASN A 256 7.46 14.39 -4.51
CA ASN A 256 7.12 15.75 -4.07
C ASN A 256 8.40 16.54 -3.77
N GLN A 257 8.27 17.71 -3.13
CA GLN A 257 9.39 18.60 -2.81
C GLN A 257 10.41 17.99 -1.82
N ASN A 258 10.02 16.97 -1.04
CA ASN A 258 10.82 16.41 0.05
C ASN A 258 11.42 15.03 -0.28
N ALA A 259 10.83 14.28 -1.20
CA ALA A 259 11.34 12.97 -1.60
C ALA A 259 10.80 12.50 -2.97
N SER A 260 11.51 11.56 -3.58
CA SER A 260 11.02 10.78 -4.72
C SER A 260 11.27 9.28 -4.55
N MET A 261 10.39 8.49 -5.16
CA MET A 261 10.44 7.03 -5.20
C MET A 261 10.13 6.55 -6.62
N GLN A 262 11.14 6.02 -7.30
CA GLN A 262 11.05 5.42 -8.63
C GLN A 262 10.90 3.90 -8.52
N PHE A 263 10.02 3.31 -9.32
CA PHE A 263 9.77 1.88 -9.41
C PHE A 263 10.23 1.33 -10.76
N PHE A 264 11.08 0.31 -10.74
CA PHE A 264 11.63 -0.36 -11.92
C PHE A 264 11.16 -1.83 -11.92
N PHE A 265 10.44 -2.19 -12.99
CA PHE A 265 9.90 -3.53 -13.21
C PHE A 265 10.43 -4.17 -14.52
N SER A 266 11.42 -3.52 -15.13
CA SER A 266 12.10 -3.89 -16.38
C SER A 266 13.54 -3.35 -16.34
N GLY A 267 14.44 -3.94 -17.14
CA GLY A 267 15.88 -3.68 -17.07
C GLY A 267 16.57 -4.44 -15.92
N ALA A 268 17.90 -4.41 -15.88
CA ALA A 268 18.70 -5.28 -15.01
C ALA A 268 18.22 -6.75 -15.05
N ASP A 269 18.25 -7.45 -13.91
CA ASP A 269 17.64 -8.76 -13.71
C ASP A 269 16.19 -8.70 -13.18
N CYS A 270 15.42 -7.65 -13.54
CA CYS A 270 14.00 -7.59 -13.19
C CYS A 270 13.22 -8.77 -13.79
N THR A 271 12.36 -9.37 -12.99
CA THR A 271 11.34 -10.30 -13.48
C THR A 271 10.18 -9.47 -14.03
N GLU A 272 9.88 -9.54 -15.33
CA GLU A 272 8.80 -8.76 -15.93
C GLU A 272 7.42 -9.17 -15.32
N PRO A 273 6.64 -8.23 -14.76
CA PRO A 273 5.29 -8.51 -14.29
C PRO A 273 4.32 -8.76 -15.46
N LEU A 274 3.24 -9.49 -15.19
CA LEU A 274 2.10 -9.62 -16.11
C LEU A 274 1.37 -8.28 -16.28
N LEU A 275 1.29 -7.49 -15.21
CA LEU A 275 0.73 -6.14 -15.23
C LEU A 275 1.27 -5.26 -14.09
N VAL A 276 1.19 -3.95 -14.30
CA VAL A 276 1.38 -2.92 -13.27
C VAL A 276 0.19 -1.97 -13.30
N ALA A 277 -0.41 -1.72 -12.14
CA ALA A 277 -1.45 -0.72 -11.95
C ALA A 277 -0.91 0.46 -11.13
N LEU A 278 -1.20 1.67 -11.58
CA LEU A 278 -1.11 2.90 -10.79
C LEU A 278 -2.55 3.27 -10.45
N ALA A 279 -2.92 3.17 -9.18
CA ALA A 279 -4.31 3.16 -8.74
C ALA A 279 -4.47 3.82 -7.37
N ASN A 280 -5.70 3.98 -6.87
CA ASN A 280 -5.90 4.13 -5.43
C ASN A 280 -5.81 2.77 -4.73
N TYR A 281 -5.22 2.69 -3.53
CA TYR A 281 -5.09 1.47 -2.73
C TYR A 281 -6.47 0.88 -2.38
N SER A 282 -7.52 1.71 -2.21
CA SER A 282 -8.94 1.28 -2.12
C SER A 282 -9.43 0.44 -3.31
N THR A 283 -8.80 0.58 -4.48
CA THR A 283 -9.02 -0.29 -5.65
C THR A 283 -8.21 -1.59 -5.54
N LEU A 284 -6.98 -1.50 -5.04
CA LEU A 284 -5.98 -2.58 -5.05
C LEU A 284 -6.13 -3.58 -3.90
N GLU A 285 -6.74 -3.15 -2.79
CA GLU A 285 -6.99 -3.95 -1.57
C GLU A 285 -8.15 -4.95 -1.72
N ARG A 286 -8.95 -4.78 -2.79
CA ARG A 286 -10.01 -5.72 -3.17
C ARG A 286 -9.42 -7.13 -3.31
N LYS A 287 -10.18 -8.15 -2.90
CA LYS A 287 -9.75 -9.57 -2.92
C LYS A 287 -9.68 -10.19 -4.34
N THR A 288 -9.50 -9.36 -5.38
CA THR A 288 -9.25 -9.79 -6.76
C THR A 288 -7.74 -9.96 -6.99
N TRP A 289 -7.37 -10.88 -7.88
CA TRP A 289 -5.95 -11.10 -8.21
C TRP A 289 -5.42 -9.97 -9.09
N GLU A 290 -6.03 -9.79 -10.25
CA GLU A 290 -5.86 -8.59 -11.07
C GLU A 290 -6.75 -7.48 -10.49
N PRO A 291 -6.25 -6.23 -10.41
CA PRO A 291 -7.08 -5.08 -10.05
C PRO A 291 -8.22 -4.85 -11.06
N ASP A 292 -9.43 -4.63 -10.54
CA ASP A 292 -10.58 -4.20 -11.34
C ASP A 292 -10.56 -2.67 -11.48
N MET A 293 -10.05 -2.22 -12.63
CA MET A 293 -9.62 -0.83 -12.86
C MET A 293 -10.56 -0.10 -13.80
N LEU A 294 -10.94 1.12 -13.42
CA LEU A 294 -11.72 2.04 -14.26
C LEU A 294 -10.78 3.18 -14.67
N SER A 295 -10.23 3.13 -15.89
CA SER A 295 -9.14 4.02 -16.34
C SER A 295 -9.50 5.51 -16.50
N TYR A 296 -10.73 5.88 -16.14
CA TYR A 296 -11.23 7.25 -16.07
C TYR A 296 -11.33 7.79 -14.64
N ARG A 297 -11.12 6.95 -13.62
CA ARG A 297 -11.10 7.39 -12.22
C ARG A 297 -9.82 8.19 -11.98
N VAL A 298 -9.99 9.41 -11.47
CA VAL A 298 -8.88 10.25 -10.97
C VAL A 298 -8.38 9.72 -9.63
N PHE A 299 -7.14 10.05 -9.27
CA PHE A 299 -6.58 9.66 -7.98
C PHE A 299 -7.28 10.39 -6.83
N ASP A 300 -7.31 11.72 -6.86
CA ASP A 300 -8.01 12.54 -5.87
C ASP A 300 -9.52 12.56 -6.09
N THR A 301 -10.27 12.11 -5.10
CA THR A 301 -11.73 12.29 -4.99
C THR A 301 -12.11 12.54 -3.54
N VAL A 302 -13.32 13.04 -3.28
CA VAL A 302 -13.87 13.21 -1.91
C VAL A 302 -13.80 11.91 -1.09
N LEU A 303 -13.86 10.74 -1.74
CA LEU A 303 -13.82 9.41 -1.13
C LEU A 303 -12.45 8.71 -1.22
N SER A 304 -11.44 9.34 -1.83
CA SER A 304 -10.08 8.82 -1.93
C SER A 304 -9.11 10.00 -1.99
N TYR A 305 -8.70 10.42 -0.79
CA TYR A 305 -7.60 11.34 -0.53
C TYR A 305 -6.47 10.50 0.10
N ASN A 306 -5.21 10.81 -0.20
CA ASN A 306 -4.04 10.12 0.39
C ASN A 306 -4.04 8.58 0.21
N ASN A 307 -4.30 8.14 -1.02
CA ASN A 307 -4.60 6.73 -1.32
C ASN A 307 -3.84 6.21 -2.56
N SER A 308 -2.94 6.99 -3.18
CA SER A 308 -2.25 6.59 -4.41
C SER A 308 -1.26 5.44 -4.20
N ALA A 309 -1.31 4.40 -5.02
CA ALA A 309 -0.57 3.18 -4.81
C ALA A 309 -0.16 2.48 -6.12
N VAL A 310 0.90 1.69 -6.03
CA VAL A 310 1.43 0.86 -7.13
C VAL A 310 1.14 -0.61 -6.84
N CYS A 311 0.55 -1.32 -7.78
CA CYS A 311 0.36 -2.77 -7.72
C CYS A 311 1.05 -3.45 -8.91
N ALA A 312 2.00 -4.34 -8.65
CA ALA A 312 2.59 -5.22 -9.66
C ALA A 312 2.13 -6.65 -9.43
N VAL A 313 1.78 -7.35 -10.52
CA VAL A 313 1.33 -8.75 -10.50
C VAL A 313 2.16 -9.54 -11.49
N TRP A 314 2.76 -10.65 -11.06
CA TRP A 314 3.61 -11.49 -11.89
C TRP A 314 2.87 -12.69 -12.47
N LYS A 315 3.43 -13.25 -13.55
CA LYS A 315 2.92 -14.44 -14.24
C LYS A 315 2.94 -15.64 -13.27
N PRO A 316 1.93 -16.54 -13.30
CA PRO A 316 1.95 -17.76 -12.51
C PRO A 316 3.06 -18.72 -12.96
N VAL A 317 3.67 -19.42 -12.01
CA VAL A 317 4.67 -20.48 -12.22
C VAL A 317 4.19 -21.78 -11.58
N LYS A 318 4.55 -22.92 -12.16
CA LYS A 318 4.26 -24.25 -11.58
C LYS A 318 5.49 -24.74 -10.86
N LEU A 319 5.37 -25.02 -9.57
CA LEU A 319 6.45 -25.49 -8.72
C LEU A 319 6.13 -26.87 -8.17
N ALA A 320 6.98 -27.85 -8.44
CA ALA A 320 6.96 -29.15 -7.78
C ALA A 320 7.34 -29.04 -6.29
N PRO A 321 7.13 -30.08 -5.47
CA PRO A 321 7.52 -30.05 -4.06
C PRO A 321 9.00 -29.70 -3.88
N SER A 322 9.28 -28.74 -2.99
CA SER A 322 10.61 -28.15 -2.74
C SER A 322 11.22 -27.27 -3.85
N GLU A 323 10.62 -27.17 -5.04
CA GLU A 323 11.05 -26.18 -6.04
C GLU A 323 10.79 -24.74 -5.55
N SER A 324 11.53 -23.79 -6.11
CA SER A 324 11.46 -22.38 -5.72
C SER A 324 11.62 -21.47 -6.92
N GLU A 325 10.94 -20.32 -6.89
CA GLU A 325 11.03 -19.25 -7.89
C GLU A 325 11.51 -17.94 -7.25
N LYS A 326 11.95 -16.98 -8.05
CA LYS A 326 12.26 -15.61 -7.65
C LYS A 326 11.55 -14.58 -8.53
N PHE A 327 11.08 -13.52 -7.91
CA PHE A 327 10.52 -12.32 -8.53
C PHE A 327 11.33 -11.11 -8.05
N ILE A 328 11.92 -10.39 -9.01
CA ILE A 328 12.85 -9.29 -8.75
C ILE A 328 12.30 -8.00 -9.34
N PHE A 329 12.34 -6.93 -8.55
CA PHE A 329 12.11 -5.55 -9.00
C PHE A 329 12.96 -4.58 -8.16
N TYR A 330 13.11 -3.35 -8.62
CA TYR A 330 13.94 -2.34 -7.95
C TYR A 330 13.15 -1.08 -7.60
N ILE A 331 13.60 -0.42 -6.53
CA ILE A 331 13.11 0.89 -6.10
C ILE A 331 14.31 1.82 -5.96
N ALA A 332 14.27 3.02 -6.53
CA ALA A 332 15.25 4.08 -6.26
C ALA A 332 14.61 5.20 -5.42
N LEU A 333 15.38 5.75 -4.49
CA LEU A 333 14.91 6.72 -3.51
C LEU A 333 15.79 7.96 -3.48
N SER A 334 15.15 9.12 -3.28
CA SER A 334 15.84 10.36 -2.93
C SER A 334 15.07 11.04 -1.80
N GLY A 335 15.78 11.54 -0.79
CA GLY A 335 15.24 12.35 0.30
C GLY A 335 15.34 13.85 0.02
N THR A 336 15.42 14.25 -1.24
CA THR A 336 15.44 15.64 -1.69
C THR A 336 14.55 15.81 -2.94
N ALA A 337 14.41 17.05 -3.41
CA ALA A 337 13.77 17.35 -4.69
C ALA A 337 14.57 16.86 -5.92
N VAL A 338 15.82 16.42 -5.76
CA VAL A 338 16.62 15.83 -6.85
C VAL A 338 16.08 14.42 -7.14
N PRO A 339 15.75 14.08 -8.41
CA PRO A 339 15.32 12.74 -8.76
C PRO A 339 16.38 11.69 -8.43
N ALA A 340 15.94 10.51 -7.98
CA ALA A 340 16.84 9.37 -7.80
C ALA A 340 17.50 8.96 -9.14
N THR A 341 18.73 8.46 -9.09
CA THR A 341 19.56 8.12 -10.27
C THR A 341 19.54 6.62 -10.62
N GLY A 342 18.46 5.91 -10.28
CA GLY A 342 18.36 4.47 -10.45
C GLY A 342 18.35 4.01 -11.92
N ASP A 343 17.92 4.87 -12.84
CA ASP A 343 17.90 4.61 -14.27
C ASP A 343 19.30 4.33 -14.85
N LYS A 344 20.32 5.07 -14.39
CA LYS A 344 21.72 4.86 -14.79
C LYS A 344 22.24 3.48 -14.41
N PHE A 345 21.79 2.95 -13.27
CA PHE A 345 22.14 1.61 -12.82
C PHE A 345 21.37 0.55 -13.62
N ILE A 346 20.03 0.64 -13.64
CA ILE A 346 19.16 -0.39 -14.22
C ILE A 346 19.35 -0.57 -15.73
N TYR A 347 19.74 0.50 -16.43
CA TYR A 347 19.96 0.52 -17.88
C TYR A 347 21.43 0.70 -18.27
N SER A 348 22.38 0.41 -17.37
CA SER A 348 23.79 0.29 -17.74
C SER A 348 24.01 -0.94 -18.62
N LYS A 349 24.99 -0.89 -19.55
CA LYS A 349 25.28 -2.02 -20.45
C LYS A 349 25.56 -3.31 -19.67
N GLU A 350 26.39 -3.20 -18.63
CA GLU A 350 26.79 -4.28 -17.72
C GLU A 350 25.60 -4.96 -17.03
N ASN A 351 24.50 -4.25 -16.79
CA ASN A 351 23.29 -4.80 -16.17
C ASN A 351 22.24 -5.24 -17.20
N THR A 352 22.28 -4.75 -18.44
CA THR A 352 21.36 -5.16 -19.51
C THR A 352 21.81 -6.41 -20.29
N GLU A 353 23.03 -6.89 -20.08
CA GLU A 353 23.53 -8.13 -20.67
C GLU A 353 23.12 -9.33 -19.82
N THR A 354 22.16 -10.11 -20.32
CA THR A 354 21.74 -11.39 -19.72
C THR A 354 22.92 -12.34 -19.63
N PRO A 355 23.21 -12.96 -18.47
CA PRO A 355 24.27 -13.98 -18.38
C PRO A 355 23.80 -15.32 -18.96
N GLU A 356 23.75 -15.41 -20.29
CA GLU A 356 23.77 -16.70 -21.00
C GLU A 356 25.21 -17.23 -21.09
N GLU A 357 25.78 -17.70 -19.98
CA GLU A 357 26.90 -18.67 -19.99
C GLU A 357 27.07 -19.32 -18.60
N GLU A 358 26.20 -20.29 -18.26
CA GLU A 358 26.56 -21.29 -17.26
C GLU A 358 27.61 -22.25 -17.85
N GLU A 359 28.79 -22.29 -17.23
CA GLU A 359 29.87 -23.22 -17.59
C GLU A 359 29.40 -24.67 -17.58
N LYS A 360 29.17 -25.26 -18.77
CA LYS A 360 29.07 -26.71 -18.91
C LYS A 360 30.43 -27.37 -18.77
N LEU A 361 30.81 -27.66 -17.53
CA LEU A 361 31.84 -28.65 -17.23
C LEU A 361 31.37 -30.04 -17.70
N ILE A 362 31.89 -30.50 -18.85
CA ILE A 362 31.84 -31.89 -19.29
C ILE A 362 33.28 -32.34 -19.57
N PRO A 363 33.73 -33.51 -19.06
CA PRO A 363 35.14 -33.91 -19.11
C PRO A 363 35.62 -34.33 -20.50
N GLN A 364 36.95 -34.35 -20.63
CA GLN A 364 37.70 -34.67 -21.86
C GLN A 364 37.40 -36.07 -22.43
N GLY A 365 37.49 -36.17 -23.76
CA GLY A 365 38.02 -37.38 -24.42
C GLY A 365 37.20 -37.95 -25.58
N VAL A 366 37.62 -37.64 -26.81
CA VAL A 366 37.97 -38.57 -27.91
C VAL A 366 38.05 -37.79 -29.23
N GLU A 367 39.20 -37.85 -29.91
CA GLU A 367 39.38 -37.36 -31.28
C GLU A 367 38.95 -38.41 -32.30
N VAL A 368 38.25 -38.02 -33.39
CA VAL A 368 38.42 -38.60 -34.73
C VAL A 368 38.24 -37.48 -35.79
N ILE A 369 38.98 -37.58 -36.90
CA ILE A 369 39.26 -36.52 -37.89
C ILE A 369 38.39 -36.68 -39.16
N THR A 370 38.39 -35.66 -40.04
CA THR A 370 37.90 -35.59 -41.45
C THR A 370 36.42 -35.22 -41.66
N GLY A 371 36.03 -34.36 -42.63
CA GLY A 371 36.80 -33.53 -43.58
C GLY A 371 35.88 -32.58 -44.40
N VAL A 372 36.44 -31.49 -44.93
CA VAL A 372 35.83 -30.45 -45.84
C VAL A 372 36.20 -30.85 -47.31
N PRO A 373 35.61 -30.36 -48.45
CA PRO A 373 34.90 -29.07 -48.67
C PRO A 373 33.78 -28.96 -49.75
N GLY A 374 33.23 -27.73 -49.92
CA GLY A 374 32.45 -27.26 -51.09
C GLY A 374 30.92 -27.25 -50.92
N VAL A 375 30.11 -26.36 -51.53
CA VAL A 375 30.33 -25.40 -52.64
C VAL A 375 29.34 -24.19 -52.54
N GLU A 376 29.84 -23.00 -52.89
CA GLU A 376 29.24 -21.75 -53.44
C GLU A 376 27.72 -21.41 -53.36
N GLY A 377 27.40 -20.09 -53.29
CA GLY A 377 26.17 -19.54 -53.92
C GLY A 377 25.41 -18.39 -53.23
N THR A 378 25.91 -17.16 -53.30
CA THR A 378 25.17 -15.88 -53.03
C THR A 378 24.19 -15.53 -54.19
N PRO A 379 23.23 -14.55 -54.10
CA PRO A 379 23.34 -13.29 -53.33
C PRO A 379 22.08 -12.74 -52.60
N VAL A 380 22.36 -11.67 -51.86
CA VAL A 380 21.45 -10.70 -51.22
C VAL A 380 20.68 -9.88 -52.26
N THR A 381 19.48 -9.40 -51.91
CA THR A 381 18.82 -8.27 -52.60
C THR A 381 18.64 -7.10 -51.64
N GLU A 382 19.11 -5.94 -52.06
CA GLU A 382 19.13 -4.66 -51.36
C GLU A 382 18.11 -3.70 -52.01
N ILE A 383 17.37 -2.91 -51.23
CA ILE A 383 16.52 -1.83 -51.75
C ILE A 383 16.69 -0.60 -50.86
N THR A 384 17.08 0.53 -51.47
CA THR A 384 17.37 1.81 -50.82
C THR A 384 16.21 2.81 -50.96
N GLU A 385 16.21 3.82 -50.09
CA GLU A 385 15.22 4.86 -49.82
C GLU A 385 14.81 5.77 -51.00
N LYS A 386 13.67 6.47 -50.83
CA LYS A 386 13.59 7.94 -51.00
C LYS A 386 12.37 8.61 -50.35
N ASP A 387 12.69 9.57 -49.48
CA ASP A 387 12.00 10.77 -48.95
C ASP A 387 10.83 11.41 -49.76
N PRO A 388 10.13 12.44 -49.19
CA PRO A 388 9.71 12.65 -47.79
C PRO A 388 8.24 13.16 -47.67
N PHE A 389 7.61 13.05 -46.49
CA PHE A 389 6.30 13.67 -46.23
C PHE A 389 6.40 14.95 -45.37
N VAL A 390 5.73 16.02 -45.81
CA VAL A 390 5.76 17.36 -45.21
C VAL A 390 4.72 17.47 -44.08
N PRO A 391 5.03 18.08 -42.92
CA PRO A 391 4.11 18.14 -41.78
C PRO A 391 2.96 19.14 -42.01
N SER A 392 1.74 18.74 -41.63
CA SER A 392 0.56 19.60 -41.70
C SER A 392 0.20 20.20 -40.34
N GLN A 393 0.38 21.53 -40.27
CA GLN A 393 -0.42 22.49 -39.50
C GLN A 393 -0.49 22.36 -37.97
N THR A 394 0.34 23.21 -37.37
CA THR A 394 0.21 23.83 -36.04
C THR A 394 -1.22 24.28 -35.72
N GLU A 395 -1.87 23.66 -34.73
CA GLU A 395 -2.93 24.34 -33.97
C GLU A 395 -2.29 25.19 -32.87
N LYS A 396 -2.81 26.41 -32.69
CA LYS A 396 -2.22 27.41 -31.80
C LYS A 396 -2.57 27.09 -30.34
N MET A 397 -1.58 27.17 -29.47
CA MET A 397 -1.82 27.48 -28.06
C MET A 397 -2.60 28.79 -27.96
N SER A 398 -3.82 28.73 -27.47
CA SER A 398 -4.49 29.88 -26.86
C SER A 398 -4.02 29.96 -25.40
N GLU A 399 -3.09 30.87 -25.14
CA GLU A 399 -2.97 31.44 -23.80
C GLU A 399 -4.26 32.18 -23.41
N ASP A 400 -4.40 32.40 -22.10
CA ASP A 400 -5.48 33.14 -21.43
C ASP A 400 -6.80 32.39 -21.20
N SER A 401 -6.82 31.67 -20.08
CA SER A 401 -8.00 31.58 -19.23
C SER A 401 -7.64 32.10 -17.83
N GLY A 402 -7.46 33.41 -17.70
CA GLY A 402 -7.25 34.05 -16.40
C GLY A 402 -8.38 33.76 -15.43
N VAL A 403 -8.10 32.91 -14.43
CA VAL A 403 -8.91 32.74 -13.22
C VAL A 403 -8.03 33.13 -12.04
N ASP A 404 -8.38 34.21 -11.35
CA ASP A 404 -7.64 34.67 -10.18
C ASP A 404 -7.84 33.67 -9.02
N PHE A 405 -6.81 32.89 -8.70
CA PHE A 405 -6.82 31.85 -7.65
C PHE A 405 -6.80 32.41 -6.19
N TYR A 406 -7.26 33.64 -5.99
CA TYR A 406 -7.35 34.26 -4.67
C TYR A 406 -8.73 34.88 -4.46
N ILE A 407 -9.62 34.16 -3.75
CA ILE A 407 -10.85 34.73 -3.18
C ILE A 407 -10.42 35.75 -2.11
N LYS A 408 -10.25 37.01 -2.54
CA LYS A 408 -9.53 38.05 -1.79
C LYS A 408 -10.28 38.57 -0.56
N ASN A 409 -11.56 38.20 -0.39
CA ASN A 409 -12.41 38.59 0.74
C ASN A 409 -13.35 37.44 1.12
N MET A 410 -12.99 36.64 2.13
CA MET A 410 -13.96 35.76 2.80
C MET A 410 -14.81 36.56 3.79
N THR A 411 -16.13 36.48 3.68
CA THR A 411 -17.06 36.97 4.70
C THR A 411 -17.43 35.85 5.67
N LYS A 412 -17.98 36.20 6.84
CA LYS A 412 -18.44 35.21 7.83
C LYS A 412 -19.60 34.33 7.33
N GLU A 413 -20.28 34.74 6.26
CA GLU A 413 -21.38 33.98 5.66
C GLU A 413 -20.88 32.70 4.95
N HIS A 414 -19.66 32.71 4.41
CA HIS A 414 -19.05 31.56 3.73
C HIS A 414 -18.56 30.46 4.68
N LEU A 415 -18.65 30.68 6.00
CA LEU A 415 -18.25 29.72 7.05
C LEU A 415 -19.46 29.06 7.73
N THR A 416 -20.67 29.27 7.21
CA THR A 416 -21.89 28.63 7.73
C THR A 416 -22.01 27.20 7.22
N THR A 417 -22.51 26.30 8.07
CA THR A 417 -22.71 24.88 7.71
C THR A 417 -23.68 24.74 6.52
N GLU A 418 -24.67 25.62 6.45
CA GLU A 418 -25.67 25.69 5.39
C GLU A 418 -25.04 26.07 4.04
N TYR A 419 -24.08 27.00 4.02
CA TYR A 419 -23.37 27.38 2.80
C TYR A 419 -22.48 26.24 2.29
N ILE A 420 -21.71 25.62 3.18
CA ILE A 420 -20.86 24.46 2.86
C ILE A 420 -21.69 23.30 2.32
N GLN A 421 -22.85 23.01 2.93
CA GLN A 421 -23.76 21.98 2.41
C GLN A 421 -24.29 22.35 1.02
N SER A 422 -24.66 23.61 0.78
CA SER A 422 -25.14 24.04 -0.55
C SER A 422 -24.07 23.96 -1.65
N LEU A 423 -22.79 24.15 -1.31
CA LEU A 423 -21.67 23.93 -2.23
C LEU A 423 -21.51 22.43 -2.54
N LEU A 424 -21.55 21.56 -1.53
CA LEU A 424 -21.46 20.11 -1.71
C LEU A 424 -22.63 19.56 -2.55
N ASP A 425 -23.85 20.00 -2.28
CA ASP A 425 -25.05 19.61 -3.03
C ASP A 425 -24.95 20.08 -4.50
N ARG A 426 -24.37 21.28 -4.74
CA ARG A 426 -24.16 21.81 -6.09
C ARG A 426 -23.07 21.06 -6.86
N ILE A 427 -21.98 20.68 -6.20
CA ILE A 427 -20.91 19.85 -6.77
C ILE A 427 -21.47 18.48 -7.15
N ALA A 428 -22.18 17.81 -6.25
CA ALA A 428 -22.78 16.50 -6.52
C ALA A 428 -23.76 16.53 -7.71
N ALA A 429 -24.61 17.55 -7.80
CA ALA A 429 -25.53 17.72 -8.93
C ALA A 429 -24.83 17.98 -10.28
N LEU A 430 -23.64 18.60 -10.28
CA LEU A 430 -22.83 18.82 -11.49
C LEU A 430 -22.04 17.58 -11.91
N GLU A 431 -21.71 16.69 -10.98
CA GLU A 431 -21.03 15.42 -11.27
C GLU A 431 -21.99 14.32 -11.78
N GLU A 432 -23.27 14.36 -11.39
CA GLU A 432 -24.28 13.40 -11.84
C GLU A 432 -24.72 13.61 -13.31
N ASP A 433 -24.81 14.86 -13.79
CA ASP A 433 -25.11 15.15 -15.21
C ASP A 433 -23.86 15.16 -16.11
N SER A 434 -23.42 13.94 -16.45
CA SER A 434 -22.32 13.69 -17.40
C SER A 434 -22.50 14.30 -18.80
N SER A 435 -23.70 14.76 -19.18
CA SER A 435 -24.00 15.23 -20.53
C SER A 435 -23.75 16.74 -20.75
N SER A 436 -23.76 17.53 -19.67
CA SER A 436 -23.59 18.99 -19.70
C SER A 436 -22.55 19.52 -18.70
N LEU A 437 -21.67 18.65 -18.21
CA LEU A 437 -20.73 18.89 -17.10
C LEU A 437 -19.84 20.14 -17.32
N ASN A 438 -20.19 21.23 -16.63
CA ASN A 438 -19.48 22.50 -16.67
C ASN A 438 -18.19 22.43 -15.85
N LYS A 439 -17.12 21.92 -16.47
CA LYS A 439 -15.81 21.69 -15.83
C LYS A 439 -15.22 22.95 -15.19
N GLN A 440 -15.51 24.14 -15.71
CA GLN A 440 -14.99 25.39 -15.16
C GLN A 440 -15.72 25.80 -13.87
N GLU A 441 -17.03 25.58 -13.80
CA GLU A 441 -17.84 25.78 -12.58
C GLU A 441 -17.45 24.75 -11.50
N LEU A 442 -17.24 23.48 -11.86
CA LEU A 442 -16.79 22.45 -10.93
C LEU A 442 -15.41 22.76 -10.31
N LEU A 443 -14.45 23.20 -11.12
CA LEU A 443 -13.13 23.62 -10.64
C LEU A 443 -13.20 24.85 -9.73
N GLN A 444 -14.09 25.81 -10.03
CA GLN A 444 -14.30 26.99 -9.20
C GLN A 444 -14.92 26.64 -7.83
N LEU A 445 -15.94 25.79 -7.81
CA LEU A 445 -16.60 25.34 -6.58
C LEU A 445 -15.65 24.52 -5.67
N ASN A 446 -14.82 23.66 -6.26
CA ASN A 446 -13.81 22.92 -5.49
C ASN A 446 -12.74 23.85 -4.91
N ALA A 447 -12.25 24.83 -5.66
CA ALA A 447 -11.29 25.82 -5.16
C ALA A 447 -11.88 26.70 -4.03
N GLU A 448 -13.18 27.00 -4.07
CA GLU A 448 -13.89 27.70 -3.00
C GLU A 448 -14.04 26.82 -1.74
N LEU A 449 -14.40 25.55 -1.90
CA LEU A 449 -14.46 24.58 -0.80
C LEU A 449 -13.09 24.38 -0.13
N ASP A 450 -12.02 24.23 -0.91
CA ASP A 450 -10.64 24.09 -0.39
C ASP A 450 -10.20 25.33 0.39
N ALA A 451 -10.57 26.53 -0.06
CA ALA A 451 -10.32 27.76 0.68
C ALA A 451 -11.06 27.76 2.04
N ILE A 452 -12.33 27.33 2.08
CA ILE A 452 -13.14 27.26 3.30
C ILE A 452 -12.54 26.25 4.28
N LEU A 453 -12.21 25.04 3.81
CA LEU A 453 -11.59 23.99 4.62
C LEU A 453 -10.21 24.38 5.13
N THR A 454 -9.45 25.15 4.35
CA THR A 454 -8.15 25.70 4.79
C THR A 454 -8.31 26.76 5.89
N TYR A 455 -9.34 27.60 5.81
CA TYR A 455 -9.64 28.60 6.84
C TYR A 455 -10.11 27.95 8.16
N LEU A 456 -10.97 26.93 8.09
CA LEU A 456 -11.48 26.18 9.25
C LEU A 456 -10.41 25.33 9.98
N ARG A 457 -9.21 25.19 9.43
CA ARG A 457 -8.07 24.48 10.04
C ARG A 457 -7.13 25.39 10.85
N GLN A 458 -7.34 26.71 10.85
CA GLN A 458 -6.55 27.70 11.61
C GLN A 458 -7.24 28.04 12.95
#